data_AF-A0A4W5R8U9-F1
#
_entry.id   AF-A0A4W5R8U9-F1
#
_cell.length_a   1.000
_cell.length_b   1.000
_cell.length_c   1.000
_cell.angle_alpha   90.00
_cell.angle_beta   90.00
_cell.angle_gamma   90.00
#
_symmetry.space_group_name_H-M   'P 1'
#
loop_
_entity.id
_entity.type
_entity.pdbx_description
1 polymer ?
#
loop_
_entity_poly.entity_id
_entity_poly.type
_entity_poly.pdbx_seq_one_letter_code
_entity_poly.pdbx_strand_id
1 'polypeptide(L)'
;MFIGDLDKIVNLLMSLCGRLARVHNALDALDREEETEDSAEERESLQQKRNQLCSQHEDARELKENLDRRERVVLDILGGYLTGPQLRDYQHYVCMKPALLIRQRHLDELIKQGDEQLDRLIESISPGESDYQGPPGDHQAQLCFSSTPGLCPRGPSPNLGPTHTVRSTTVTSL
;
A
#
# COMPACT_ATOMS: atom_id res chain seq x y z
N MET A 1 5.03 1.59 -25.75
CA MET A 1 4.23 0.43 -26.22
C MET A 1 2.98 0.36 -25.36
N PHE A 2 1.81 -0.01 -25.92
CA PHE A 2 0.48 0.02 -25.26
C PHE A 2 0.46 -0.49 -23.81
N ILE A 3 0.92 -1.72 -23.57
CA ILE A 3 0.89 -2.34 -22.23
C ILE A 3 1.74 -1.57 -21.20
N GLY A 4 2.89 -1.04 -21.60
CA GLY A 4 3.71 -0.22 -20.69
C GLY A 4 3.10 1.17 -20.44
N ASP A 5 2.37 1.71 -21.41
CA ASP A 5 1.66 2.98 -21.25
C ASP A 5 0.44 2.82 -20.32
N LEU A 6 -0.21 1.65 -20.34
CA LEU A 6 -1.27 1.27 -19.40
C LEU A 6 -0.79 1.33 -17.94
N ASP A 7 0.35 0.71 -17.64
CA ASP A 7 0.94 0.75 -16.29
C ASP A 7 1.22 2.19 -15.83
N LYS A 8 1.79 3.01 -16.73
CA LYS A 8 2.12 4.40 -16.43
C LYS A 8 0.87 5.24 -16.16
N ILE A 9 -0.17 5.12 -17.00
CA ILE A 9 -1.40 5.89 -16.87
C ILE A 9 -2.15 5.51 -15.59
N VAL A 10 -2.25 4.23 -15.26
CA VAL A 10 -2.90 3.77 -14.02
C VAL A 10 -2.15 4.31 -12.80
N ASN A 11 -0.82 4.25 -12.79
CA ASN A 11 0.00 4.82 -11.71
C ASN A 11 -0.14 6.34 -11.57
N LEU A 12 -0.18 7.06 -12.70
CA LEU A 12 -0.40 8.51 -12.73
C LEU A 12 -1.76 8.88 -12.13
N LEU A 13 -2.83 8.23 -12.57
CA LEU A 13 -4.19 8.47 -12.07
C LEU A 13 -4.29 8.20 -10.57
N MET A 14 -3.79 7.05 -10.09
CA MET A 14 -3.78 6.75 -8.66
C MET A 14 -2.98 7.78 -7.85
N SER A 15 -1.84 8.26 -8.38
CA SER A 15 -1.05 9.31 -7.73
C SER A 15 -1.78 10.66 -7.66
N LEU A 16 -2.50 11.04 -8.72
CA LEU A 16 -3.31 12.25 -8.74
C LEU A 16 -4.48 12.16 -7.76
N CYS A 17 -5.25 11.06 -7.78
CA CYS A 17 -6.35 10.84 -6.85
C CYS A 17 -5.88 10.87 -5.39
N GLY A 18 -4.76 10.19 -5.07
CA GLY A 18 -4.21 10.20 -3.71
C GLY A 18 -3.68 11.57 -3.26
N ARG A 19 -3.18 12.41 -4.18
CA ARG A 19 -2.80 13.80 -3.88
C ARG A 19 -4.03 14.70 -3.69
N LEU A 20 -5.04 14.56 -4.54
CA LEU A 20 -6.30 15.29 -4.42
C LEU A 20 -7.02 14.97 -3.11
N ALA A 21 -7.11 13.69 -2.74
CA ALA A 21 -7.73 13.27 -1.48
C ALA A 21 -7.03 13.90 -0.26
N ARG A 22 -5.69 13.96 -0.25
CA ARG A 22 -4.94 14.62 0.83
C ARG A 22 -5.20 16.12 0.89
N VAL A 23 -5.25 16.81 -0.25
CA VAL A 23 -5.58 18.24 -0.30
C VAL A 23 -7.01 18.50 0.15
N HIS A 24 -7.96 17.64 -0.25
CA HIS A 24 -9.34 17.71 0.19
C HIS A 24 -9.46 17.55 1.70
N ASN A 25 -8.82 16.52 2.27
CA ASN A 25 -8.83 16.29 3.72
C ASN A 25 -8.17 17.44 4.50
N ALA A 26 -7.12 18.06 3.96
CA ALA A 26 -6.48 19.23 4.58
C ALA A 26 -7.40 20.46 4.55
N LEU A 27 -8.07 20.73 3.43
CA LEU A 27 -9.07 21.79 3.34
C LEU A 27 -10.24 21.55 4.32
N ASP A 28 -10.75 20.31 4.39
CA ASP A 28 -11.81 19.95 5.34
C ASP A 28 -11.36 20.12 6.79
N ALA A 29 -10.08 19.91 7.09
CA ALA A 29 -9.52 20.11 8.44
C ALA A 29 -9.52 21.60 8.81
N LEU A 30 -9.05 22.47 7.91
CA LEU A 30 -9.05 23.92 8.11
C LEU A 30 -10.47 24.50 8.28
N ASP A 31 -11.45 23.97 7.54
CA ASP A 31 -12.85 24.40 7.69
C ASP A 31 -13.44 24.12 9.10
N ARG A 32 -12.75 23.33 9.95
CA ARG A 32 -13.14 23.06 11.35
C ARG A 32 -12.37 23.91 12.38
N GLU A 33 -11.35 24.64 11.96
CA GLU A 33 -10.51 25.48 12.81
C GLU A 33 -11.05 26.91 12.87
N GLU A 34 -10.65 27.70 13.87
CA GLU A 34 -11.00 29.12 13.93
C GLU A 34 -10.29 29.89 12.81
N GLU A 35 -11.04 30.73 12.09
CA GLU A 35 -10.51 31.51 10.99
C GLU A 35 -9.53 32.56 11.53
N THR A 36 -8.25 32.34 11.24
CA THR A 36 -7.13 33.26 11.49
C THR A 36 -6.55 33.72 10.16
N GLU A 37 -5.80 34.83 10.17
CA GLU A 37 -5.14 35.33 8.95
C GLU A 37 -4.21 34.27 8.33
N ASP A 38 -3.44 33.56 9.16
CA ASP A 38 -2.58 32.45 8.74
C ASP A 38 -3.38 31.28 8.11
N SER A 39 -4.51 30.90 8.70
CA SER A 39 -5.38 29.82 8.19
C SER A 39 -6.05 30.19 6.87
N ALA A 40 -6.41 31.47 6.69
CA ALA A 40 -6.97 31.98 5.44
C ALA A 40 -5.95 31.90 4.29
N GLU A 41 -4.69 32.28 4.54
CA GLU A 41 -3.61 32.17 3.57
C GLU A 41 -3.31 30.70 3.20
N GLU A 42 -3.25 29.80 4.18
CA GLU A 42 -3.06 28.37 3.93
C GLU A 42 -4.19 27.79 3.08
N ARG A 43 -5.44 28.16 3.37
CA ARG A 43 -6.62 27.73 2.64
C ARG A 43 -6.57 28.19 1.17
N GLU A 44 -6.16 29.43 0.91
CA GLU A 44 -5.99 29.93 -0.46
C GLU A 44 -4.93 29.13 -1.23
N SER A 45 -3.78 28.87 -0.60
CA SER A 45 -2.70 28.06 -1.17
C SER A 45 -3.14 26.63 -1.51
N LEU A 46 -3.85 25.97 -0.59
CA LEU A 46 -4.41 24.63 -0.82
C LEU A 46 -5.47 24.63 -1.92
N GLN A 47 -6.29 25.68 -2.01
CA GLN A 47 -7.28 25.82 -3.07
C GLN A 47 -6.63 25.97 -4.44
N GLN A 48 -5.57 26.77 -4.55
CA GLN A 48 -4.78 26.89 -5.78
C GLN A 48 -4.19 25.55 -6.19
N LYS A 49 -3.61 24.81 -5.24
CA LYS A 49 -3.06 23.48 -5.45
C LYS A 49 -4.12 22.47 -5.89
N ARG A 50 -5.31 22.50 -5.28
CA ARG A 50 -6.46 21.68 -5.68
C ARG A 50 -6.83 21.94 -7.14
N ASN A 51 -6.95 23.21 -7.54
CA ASN A 51 -7.29 23.58 -8.92
C ASN A 51 -6.24 23.07 -9.93
N GLN A 52 -4.95 23.19 -9.60
CA GLN A 52 -3.87 22.64 -10.43
C GLN A 52 -3.96 21.11 -10.55
N LEU A 53 -4.19 20.41 -9.44
CA LEU A 53 -4.33 18.95 -9.45
C LEU A 53 -5.58 18.48 -10.22
N CYS A 54 -6.69 19.23 -10.16
CA CYS A 54 -7.87 18.95 -10.97
C CYS A 54 -7.57 19.10 -12.46
N SER A 55 -6.83 20.13 -12.87
CA SER A 55 -6.40 20.28 -14.27
C SER A 55 -5.53 19.09 -14.71
N GLN A 56 -4.54 18.70 -13.89
CA GLN A 56 -3.70 17.52 -14.18
C GLN A 56 -4.49 16.22 -14.24
N HIS A 57 -5.57 16.11 -13.46
CA HIS A 57 -6.46 14.95 -13.49
C HIS A 57 -7.26 14.88 -14.78
N GLU A 58 -7.75 16.01 -15.30
CA GLU A 58 -8.38 16.05 -16.62
C GLU A 58 -7.39 15.74 -17.75
N ASP A 59 -6.15 16.25 -17.68
CA ASP A 59 -5.10 15.88 -18.65
C ASP A 59 -4.82 14.36 -18.62
N ALA A 60 -4.73 13.77 -17.42
CA ALA A 60 -4.52 12.33 -17.26
C ALA A 60 -5.72 11.50 -17.76
N ARG A 61 -6.94 12.03 -17.64
CA ARG A 61 -8.15 11.42 -18.21
C ARG A 61 -8.09 11.42 -19.73
N GLU A 62 -7.66 12.49 -20.37
CA GLU A 62 -7.48 12.53 -21.82
C GLU A 62 -6.42 11.51 -22.28
N LEU A 63 -5.33 11.36 -21.53
CA LEU A 63 -4.32 10.32 -21.80
C LEU A 63 -4.93 8.90 -21.70
N LYS A 64 -5.82 8.66 -20.74
CA LYS A 64 -6.55 7.39 -20.62
C LYS A 64 -7.47 7.14 -21.82
N GLU A 65 -8.22 8.13 -22.27
CA GLU A 65 -9.09 8.00 -23.43
C GLU A 65 -8.29 7.75 -24.73
N ASN A 66 -7.13 8.40 -24.88
CA ASN A 66 -6.19 8.13 -25.97
C ASN A 66 -5.66 6.69 -25.91
N LEU A 67 -5.34 6.19 -24.71
CA LEU A 67 -4.91 4.81 -24.50
C LEU A 67 -6.02 3.82 -24.88
N ASP A 68 -7.28 4.11 -24.54
CA ASP A 68 -8.43 3.25 -24.84
C ASP A 68 -8.76 3.20 -26.34
N ARG A 69 -8.49 4.29 -27.07
CA ARG A 69 -8.50 4.27 -28.53
C ARG A 69 -7.41 3.35 -29.08
N ARG A 70 -6.20 3.43 -28.52
CA ARG A 70 -5.07 2.57 -28.92
C ARG A 70 -5.31 1.11 -28.58
N GLU A 71 -5.95 0.81 -27.44
CA GLU A 71 -6.36 -0.55 -27.06
C GLU A 71 -7.22 -1.20 -28.13
N ARG A 72 -8.26 -0.48 -28.59
CA ARG A 72 -9.16 -0.97 -29.65
C ARG A 72 -8.40 -1.27 -30.94
N VAL A 73 -7.52 -0.36 -31.37
CA VAL A 73 -6.70 -0.59 -32.57
C VAL A 73 -5.79 -1.81 -32.42
N VAL A 74 -5.16 -1.99 -31.25
CA VAL A 74 -4.32 -3.17 -30.99
C VAL A 74 -5.16 -4.45 -31.01
N LEU A 75 -6.34 -4.43 -30.40
CA LEU A 75 -7.26 -5.56 -30.39
C LEU A 75 -7.73 -5.94 -31.81
N ASP A 76 -8.09 -4.95 -32.63
CA ASP A 76 -8.52 -5.15 -34.01
C ASP A 76 -7.41 -5.78 -34.86
N ILE A 77 -6.17 -5.30 -34.70
CA ILE A 77 -5.00 -5.90 -35.37
C ILE A 77 -4.82 -7.35 -34.92
N LEU A 78 -4.83 -7.61 -33.61
CA LEU A 78 -4.64 -8.96 -33.06
C LEU A 78 -5.76 -9.93 -33.48
N GLY A 79 -6.99 -9.45 -33.67
CA GLY A 79 -8.10 -10.25 -34.17
C GLY A 79 -7.86 -10.86 -35.55
N GLY A 80 -6.98 -10.27 -36.37
CA GLY A 80 -6.57 -10.83 -37.66
C GLY A 80 -5.52 -11.96 -37.57
N TYR A 81 -4.84 -12.12 -36.43
CA TYR A 81 -3.73 -13.07 -36.26
C TYR A 81 -3.99 -14.14 -35.19
N LEU A 82 -4.84 -13.86 -34.21
CA LEU A 82 -5.08 -14.74 -33.06
C LEU A 82 -6.36 -15.55 -33.23
N THR A 83 -6.35 -16.76 -32.67
CA THR A 83 -7.57 -17.56 -32.51
C THR A 83 -8.51 -16.94 -31.47
N GLY A 84 -9.81 -17.26 -31.55
CA GLY A 84 -10.80 -16.77 -30.58
C GLY A 84 -10.41 -16.96 -29.10
N PRO A 85 -9.92 -18.15 -28.68
CA PRO A 85 -9.41 -18.35 -27.32
C PRO A 85 -8.24 -17.43 -26.95
N GLN A 86 -7.22 -17.32 -27.81
CA GLN A 86 -6.06 -16.45 -27.56
C GLN A 86 -6.44 -14.98 -27.45
N LEU A 87 -7.40 -14.53 -28.26
CA LEU A 87 -7.90 -13.15 -28.21
C LEU A 87 -8.63 -12.87 -26.89
N ARG A 88 -9.42 -13.83 -26.38
CA ARG A 88 -10.06 -13.70 -25.07
C ARG A 88 -9.05 -13.68 -23.93
N ASP A 89 -8.01 -14.50 -24.00
CA ASP A 89 -6.93 -14.51 -23.01
C ASP A 89 -6.19 -13.16 -23.00
N TYR A 90 -5.93 -12.59 -24.17
CA TYR A 90 -5.37 -11.25 -24.30
C TYR A 90 -6.26 -10.17 -23.68
N GLN A 91 -7.56 -10.16 -24.01
CA GLN A 91 -8.51 -9.22 -23.41
C GLN A 91 -8.56 -9.36 -21.89
N HIS A 92 -8.64 -10.59 -21.39
CA HIS A 92 -8.63 -10.86 -19.96
C HIS A 92 -7.35 -10.32 -19.30
N TYR A 93 -6.19 -10.55 -19.90
CA TYR A 93 -4.92 -10.00 -19.42
C TYR A 93 -4.93 -8.47 -19.36
N VAL A 94 -5.36 -7.79 -20.43
CA VAL A 94 -5.39 -6.32 -20.49
C VAL A 94 -6.36 -5.74 -19.46
N CYS A 95 -7.51 -6.37 -19.24
CA CYS A 95 -8.47 -5.95 -18.21
C CYS A 95 -7.97 -6.22 -16.79
N MET A 96 -7.35 -7.38 -16.56
CA MET A 96 -6.94 -7.81 -15.22
C MET A 96 -5.71 -7.06 -14.71
N LYS A 97 -4.77 -6.73 -15.61
CA LYS A 97 -3.53 -6.03 -15.29
C LYS A 97 -3.73 -4.73 -14.48
N PRO A 98 -4.56 -3.75 -14.92
CA PRO A 98 -4.79 -2.53 -14.15
C PRO A 98 -5.53 -2.81 -12.83
N ALA A 99 -6.46 -3.77 -12.80
CA ALA A 99 -7.18 -4.14 -11.58
C ALA A 99 -6.23 -4.70 -10.50
N LEU A 100 -5.30 -5.57 -10.90
CA LEU A 100 -4.27 -6.10 -10.01
C LEU A 100 -3.30 -5.01 -9.54
N LEU A 101 -2.90 -4.09 -10.42
CA LEU A 101 -2.03 -2.98 -10.07
C LEU A 101 -2.67 -2.04 -9.01
N ILE A 102 -3.96 -1.72 -9.19
CA ILE A 102 -4.73 -0.95 -8.21
C ILE A 102 -4.83 -1.70 -6.88
N ARG A 103 -5.12 -3.01 -6.93
CA ARG A 103 -5.24 -3.83 -5.73
C ARG A 103 -3.91 -3.94 -4.97
N GLN A 104 -2.81 -4.14 -5.69
CA GLN A 104 -1.47 -4.19 -5.12
C GLN A 104 -1.16 -2.88 -4.39
N ARG A 105 -1.36 -1.73 -5.04
CA ARG A 105 -1.12 -0.43 -4.41
C ARG A 105 -1.96 -0.23 -3.16
N HIS A 106 -3.22 -0.62 -3.18
CA HIS A 106 -4.08 -0.53 -2.00
C HIS A 106 -3.55 -1.37 -0.84
N LEU A 107 -3.07 -2.59 -1.12
CA LEU A 107 -2.44 -3.42 -0.10
C LEU A 107 -1.16 -2.79 0.43
N ASP A 108 -0.32 -2.22 -0.44
CA ASP A 108 0.91 -1.52 -0.04
C ASP A 108 0.59 -0.31 0.86
N GLU A 109 -0.47 0.43 0.56
CA GLU A 109 -0.95 1.55 1.38
C GLU A 109 -1.44 1.08 2.75
N LEU A 110 -2.17 -0.03 2.82
CA LEU A 110 -2.63 -0.61 4.10
C LEU A 110 -1.47 -1.14 4.95
N ILE A 111 -0.49 -1.80 4.33
CA ILE A 111 0.72 -2.28 5.01
C ILE A 111 1.46 -1.09 5.62
N LYS A 112 1.72 -0.06 4.80
CA LYS A 112 2.40 1.15 5.27
C LYS A 112 1.66 1.83 6.43
N GLN A 113 0.33 1.92 6.36
CA GLN A 113 -0.48 2.45 7.46
C GLN A 113 -0.35 1.61 8.73
N GLY A 114 -0.31 0.29 8.60
CA GLY A 114 -0.08 -0.62 9.72
C GLY A 114 1.29 -0.41 10.37
N ASP A 115 2.34 -0.28 9.56
CA ASP A 115 3.71 -0.02 10.03
C ASP A 115 3.79 1.33 10.77
N GLU A 116 3.22 2.40 10.18
CA GLU A 116 3.16 3.72 10.82
C GLU A 116 2.37 3.71 12.14
N GLN A 117 1.36 2.85 12.28
CA GLN A 117 0.62 2.67 13.53
C GLN A 117 1.43 1.93 14.58
N LEU A 118 2.15 0.87 14.19
CA LEU A 118 3.03 0.11 15.07
C LEU A 118 4.15 0.99 15.60
N ASP A 119 4.81 1.78 14.75
CA ASP A 119 5.88 2.68 15.14
C ASP A 119 5.40 3.69 16.20
N ARG A 120 4.25 4.35 15.97
CA ARG A 120 3.65 5.28 16.95
C ARG A 120 3.33 4.60 18.28
N LEU A 121 2.85 3.36 18.26
CA LEU A 121 2.55 2.61 19.48
C LEU A 121 3.84 2.30 20.24
N ILE A 122 4.88 1.84 19.55
CA ILE A 122 6.19 1.54 20.13
C ILE A 122 6.80 2.80 20.77
N GLU A 123 6.75 3.95 20.09
CA GLU A 123 7.19 5.24 20.63
C GLU A 123 6.41 5.64 21.89
N SER A 124 5.10 5.36 21.94
CA SER A 124 4.24 5.71 23.07
C SER A 124 4.49 4.85 24.32
N ILE A 125 4.85 3.57 24.15
CA ILE A 125 5.07 2.62 25.25
C ILE A 125 6.54 2.57 25.70
N SER A 126 7.45 3.04 24.87
CA SER A 126 8.88 3.17 25.19
C SER A 126 9.31 4.64 25.12
N PRO A 127 8.82 5.50 26.04
CA PRO A 127 9.32 6.87 26.14
C PRO A 127 10.74 6.83 26.73
N GLY A 128 11.74 6.59 25.88
CA GLY A 128 13.16 6.72 26.18
C GLY A 128 13.73 5.77 27.25
N GLU A 129 14.40 4.70 26.82
CA GLU A 129 15.58 4.18 27.54
C GLU A 129 16.81 5.09 27.35
N SER A 130 16.63 6.41 27.27
CA SER A 130 17.68 7.39 27.03
C SER A 130 17.49 8.58 27.97
N ASP A 131 17.81 8.35 29.25
CA ASP A 131 18.46 9.29 30.19
C ASP A 131 18.24 8.84 31.65
N TYR A 132 18.58 7.58 31.97
CA TYR A 132 19.00 7.26 33.33
C TYR A 132 20.52 7.35 33.39
N GLN A 133 21.01 8.59 33.50
CA GLN A 133 22.34 8.83 34.06
C GLN A 133 22.28 8.36 35.52
N GLY A 134 22.71 7.12 35.77
CA GLY A 134 22.79 6.57 37.12
C GLY A 134 23.60 7.49 38.04
N PRO A 135 23.20 7.68 39.31
CA PRO A 135 24.00 8.48 40.24
C PRO A 135 25.37 7.80 40.44
N PRO A 136 26.44 8.59 40.68
CA PRO A 136 27.76 8.02 40.90
C PRO A 136 27.73 7.22 42.21
N GLY A 137 28.40 6.07 42.19
CA GLY A 137 28.33 5.07 43.24
C GLY A 137 28.67 5.58 44.63
N ASP A 138 28.12 4.90 45.63
CA ASP A 138 28.88 4.17 46.64
C ASP A 138 27.90 3.32 47.46
N HIS A 139 28.42 2.38 48.25
CA HIS A 139 27.74 1.50 49.22
C HIS A 139 27.30 0.13 48.67
N GLN A 140 28.30 -0.68 48.39
CA GLN A 140 28.53 -1.96 49.07
C GLN A 140 27.32 -2.54 49.83
N ALA A 141 26.62 -3.50 49.21
CA ALA A 141 25.95 -4.58 49.93
C ALA A 141 26.00 -5.85 49.08
N GLN A 142 26.84 -6.78 49.54
CA GLN A 142 26.84 -8.17 49.11
C GLN A 142 25.43 -8.76 49.21
N LEU A 143 24.97 -9.40 48.14
CA LEU A 143 24.37 -10.72 48.28
C LEU A 143 24.93 -11.62 47.19
N CYS A 144 25.80 -12.52 47.62
CA CYS A 144 26.16 -13.74 46.91
C CYS A 144 24.89 -14.45 46.41
N PHE A 145 24.96 -15.14 45.28
CA PHE A 145 25.01 -16.60 45.28
C PHE A 145 25.18 -17.15 43.85
N SER A 146 26.27 -17.92 43.73
CA SER A 146 26.51 -19.10 42.89
C SER A 146 26.30 -19.01 41.38
N SER A 147 27.45 -19.05 40.71
CA SER A 147 27.76 -19.70 39.45
C SER A 147 26.99 -21.00 39.17
N THR A 148 26.60 -21.23 37.92
CA THR A 148 27.08 -22.33 37.06
C THR A 148 26.53 -22.19 35.62
N PRO A 149 27.18 -22.81 34.62
CA PRO A 149 27.43 -22.18 33.33
C PRO A 149 26.76 -22.87 32.12
N GLY A 150 26.66 -22.11 31.03
CA GLY A 150 26.88 -22.61 29.67
C GLY A 150 25.72 -23.32 28.98
N LEU A 151 25.43 -22.84 27.75
CA LEU A 151 25.39 -23.59 26.48
C LEU A 151 24.33 -23.01 25.54
N CYS A 152 24.77 -22.16 24.61
CA CYS A 152 24.26 -22.21 23.24
C CYS A 152 25.16 -23.19 22.45
N PRO A 153 24.85 -23.63 21.21
CA PRO A 153 23.62 -23.47 20.41
C PRO A 153 23.14 -24.82 19.81
N ARG A 154 21.89 -24.94 19.32
CA ARG A 154 21.61 -25.93 18.27
C ARG A 154 20.41 -25.55 17.40
N GLY A 155 20.69 -25.45 16.10
CA GLY A 155 19.74 -25.19 15.02
C GLY A 155 18.80 -26.37 14.70
N PRO A 156 18.15 -26.31 13.53
CA PRO A 156 16.79 -26.80 13.32
C PRO A 156 16.73 -28.30 13.05
N SER A 157 15.54 -28.89 13.22
CA SER A 157 15.26 -30.22 12.68
C SER A 157 13.87 -30.30 12.05
N PRO A 158 13.72 -31.17 11.03
CA PRO A 158 12.75 -31.02 9.95
C PRO A 158 11.61 -32.06 10.02
N ASN A 159 10.59 -31.83 9.17
CA ASN A 159 9.68 -32.81 8.55
C ASN A 159 9.18 -34.01 9.37
N LEU A 160 7.86 -34.04 9.57
CA LEU A 160 7.05 -35.27 9.54
C LEU A 160 5.64 -34.92 9.03
N GLY A 161 5.36 -35.22 7.75
CA GLY A 161 4.03 -35.62 7.30
C GLY A 161 4.03 -37.15 7.07
N PRO A 162 2.99 -37.76 6.49
CA PRO A 162 1.60 -37.31 6.31
C PRO A 162 0.60 -38.34 6.89
N THR A 163 -0.65 -37.94 7.14
CA THR A 163 -1.77 -38.92 7.12
C THR A 163 -2.94 -38.38 6.31
N HIS A 164 -3.26 -39.15 5.27
CA HIS A 164 -4.48 -39.05 4.49
C HIS A 164 -5.72 -39.14 5.38
N THR A 165 -6.77 -38.37 5.08
CA THR A 165 -8.13 -38.93 4.98
C THR A 165 -8.93 -38.07 3.99
N VAL A 166 -9.15 -38.67 2.83
CA VAL A 166 -10.15 -38.26 1.85
C VAL A 166 -11.53 -38.59 2.42
N ARG A 167 -12.47 -37.65 2.38
CA ARG A 167 -13.89 -37.98 2.28
C ARG A 167 -14.56 -37.07 1.25
N SER A 168 -14.71 -37.64 0.05
CA SER A 168 -15.69 -37.22 -0.94
C SER A 168 -17.09 -37.39 -0.36
N THR A 169 -17.94 -36.39 -0.53
CA THR A 169 -19.40 -36.53 -0.45
C THR A 169 -20.00 -35.97 -1.73
N THR A 170 -20.52 -36.89 -2.55
CA THR A 170 -21.24 -36.62 -3.80
C THR A 170 -22.74 -36.76 -3.52
N VAL A 171 -23.49 -35.69 -3.84
CA VAL A 171 -24.85 -35.62 -4.42
C VAL A 171 -26.01 -36.43 -3.80
N THR A 172 -27.16 -35.76 -3.57
CA THR A 172 -28.48 -36.26 -3.99
C THR A 172 -29.45 -35.09 -4.16
N SER A 173 -30.04 -35.00 -5.35
CA SER A 173 -31.17 -34.14 -5.74
C SER A 173 -32.50 -34.65 -5.17
N LEU A 174 -33.42 -33.72 -4.90
CA LEU A 174 -34.85 -33.79 -5.27
C LEU A 174 -35.42 -32.37 -5.24
#